data_AF-A0A7C3QS27-F1
#
_entry.id   AF-A0A7C3QS27-F1
#
_cell.length_a   1.000
_cell.length_b   1.000
_cell.length_c   1.000
_cell.angle_alpha   90.00
_cell.angle_beta   90.00
_cell.angle_gamma   90.00
#
_symmetry.space_group_name_H-M   'P 1'
#
loop_
_entity.id
_entity.type
_entity.pdbx_description
1 polymer ?
#
loop_
_entity_poly.entity_id
_entity_poly.type
_entity_poly.pdbx_seq_one_letter_code
_entity_poly.pdbx_strand_id
1 'polypeptide(L)'
;MYVALSLLMNSRQSILSLFNGQKPALPPAFSGLIHVTAEGLEKEGLVFHEVHKNAAKMAKAAASTYRLSGLPSATLPLDLYVEAEALGAEIDFREGAELSFPQVRKA
;
A
#
# COMPACT_ATOMS: atom_id res chain seq x y z
N MET A 1 -0.56 -10.39 33.89
CA MET A 1 -1.65 -10.98 33.07
C MET A 1 -1.95 -10.18 31.80
N TYR A 2 -2.07 -8.84 31.86
CA TYR A 2 -2.30 -7.99 30.67
C TYR A 2 -1.20 -8.04 29.59
N VAL A 3 0.07 -8.12 30.01
CA VAL A 3 1.24 -8.15 29.10
C VAL A 3 1.33 -9.45 28.29
N ALA A 4 0.80 -10.56 28.81
CA ALA A 4 0.79 -11.83 28.10
C ALA A 4 -0.27 -11.88 26.99
N LEU A 5 -1.40 -11.17 27.17
CA LEU A 5 -2.44 -11.07 26.15
C LEU A 5 -2.02 -10.18 24.97
N SER A 6 -1.23 -9.12 25.22
CA SER A 6 -0.70 -8.25 24.14
C SER A 6 0.33 -8.96 23.26
N LEU A 7 0.99 -10.00 23.76
CA LEU A 7 1.94 -10.83 22.99
C LEU A 7 1.26 -11.85 22.05
N LEU A 8 -0.05 -12.08 22.21
CA LEU A 8 -0.83 -13.02 21.38
C LEU A 8 -1.49 -12.35 20.16
N MET A 9 -1.54 -11.02 20.11
CA MET A 9 -2.15 -10.31 18.99
C MET A 9 -1.11 -10.05 17.89
N ASN A 10 -1.36 -10.57 16.69
CA ASN A 10 -0.56 -10.21 15.53
C ASN A 10 -0.88 -8.77 15.07
N SER A 11 -0.02 -8.18 14.23
CA SER A 11 -0.16 -6.79 13.80
C SER A 11 -1.53 -6.48 13.19
N ARG A 12 -2.10 -7.40 12.40
CA ARG A 12 -3.45 -7.25 11.83
C ARG A 12 -4.51 -7.13 12.91
N GLN A 13 -4.48 -7.99 13.93
CA GLN A 13 -5.44 -7.94 15.03
C GLN A 13 -5.32 -6.63 15.81
N SER A 14 -4.10 -6.16 16.08
CA SER A 14 -3.89 -4.87 16.76
C SER A 14 -4.49 -3.69 15.99
N ILE A 15 -4.33 -3.67 14.67
CA ILE A 15 -4.89 -2.61 13.80
C ILE A 15 -6.43 -2.69 13.77
N LEU A 16 -7.00 -3.88 13.61
CA LEU A 16 -8.46 -4.06 13.59
C LEU A 16 -9.11 -3.71 14.93
N SER A 17 -8.45 -4.01 16.05
CA SER A 17 -8.89 -3.57 17.38
C SER A 17 -8.96 -2.05 17.49
N LEU A 18 -7.94 -1.34 17.00
CA LEU A 18 -7.94 0.12 16.95
C LEU A 18 -9.12 0.66 16.12
N PHE A 19 -9.37 0.08 14.93
CA PHE A 19 -10.51 0.48 14.09
C PHE A 19 -11.88 0.19 14.72
N ASN A 20 -11.97 -0.80 15.60
CA ASN A 20 -13.17 -1.07 16.41
C ASN A 20 -13.30 -0.16 17.64
N GLY A 21 -12.49 0.90 17.73
CA GLY A 21 -12.54 1.88 18.82
C GLY A 21 -11.85 1.43 20.11
N GLN A 22 -11.16 0.29 20.11
CA GLN A 22 -10.36 -0.12 21.27
C GLN A 22 -9.11 0.76 21.35
N LYS A 23 -8.72 1.17 22.55
CA LYS A 23 -7.49 1.94 22.80
C LYS A 23 -6.40 0.99 23.29
N PRO A 24 -5.54 0.46 22.40
CA PRO A 24 -4.44 -0.39 22.83
C PRO A 24 -3.45 0.42 23.68
N ALA A 25 -2.79 -0.24 24.63
CA ALA A 25 -1.76 0.39 25.47
C ALA A 25 -0.59 0.94 24.64
N LEU A 26 -0.29 0.29 23.50
CA LEU A 26 0.65 0.76 22.50
C LEU A 26 -0.08 0.88 21.15
N PRO A 27 -0.17 2.08 20.54
CA PRO A 27 -0.76 2.24 19.22
C PRO A 27 0.03 1.45 18.16
N PRO A 28 -0.63 0.68 17.27
CA PRO A 28 0.06 0.03 16.17
C PRO A 28 0.54 1.05 15.14
N ALA A 29 1.75 0.86 14.61
CA ALA A 29 2.23 1.60 13.45
C ALA A 29 1.75 0.93 12.16
N PHE A 30 1.05 1.68 11.30
CA PHE A 30 0.60 1.24 9.98
C PHE A 30 0.27 2.48 9.13
N SER A 31 0.10 2.29 7.82
CA SER A 31 -0.43 3.33 6.93
C SER A 31 -1.63 2.83 6.15
N GLY A 32 -2.70 3.63 6.10
CA GLY A 32 -3.82 3.45 5.17
C GLY A 32 -3.61 4.17 3.83
N LEU A 33 -2.53 4.95 3.70
CA LEU A 33 -2.16 5.66 2.47
C LEU A 33 -1.11 4.86 1.70
N ILE A 34 -0.84 5.28 0.46
CA ILE A 34 0.25 4.72 -0.35
C ILE A 34 1.58 4.98 0.36
N HIS A 35 2.37 3.93 0.51
CA HIS A 35 3.65 3.97 1.23
C HIS A 35 4.72 3.10 0.58
N VAL A 36 4.58 2.85 -0.73
CA VAL A 36 5.65 2.25 -1.53
C VAL A 36 6.81 3.24 -1.66
N THR A 37 8.04 2.73 -1.68
CA THR A 37 9.25 3.56 -1.78
C THR A 37 10.04 3.18 -3.03
N ALA A 38 10.83 4.12 -3.56
CA ALA A 38 11.73 3.85 -4.68
C ALA A 38 12.65 2.65 -4.41
N GLU A 39 13.26 2.60 -3.22
CA GLU A 39 14.13 1.48 -2.79
C GLU A 39 13.36 0.15 -2.67
N GLY A 40 12.11 0.18 -2.21
CA GLY A 40 11.26 -1.00 -2.15
C GLY A 40 10.95 -1.55 -3.55
N LEU A 41 10.65 -0.67 -4.50
CA LEU A 41 10.42 -1.05 -5.90
C LEU A 41 11.70 -1.61 -6.55
N GLU A 42 12.85 -0.97 -6.32
CA GLU A 42 14.15 -1.41 -6.82
C GLU A 42 14.51 -2.82 -6.34
N LYS A 43 14.38 -3.09 -5.03
CA LYS A 43 14.66 -4.42 -4.44
C LYS A 43 13.73 -5.52 -4.98
N GLU A 44 12.52 -5.16 -5.38
CA GLU A 44 11.57 -6.09 -5.99
C GLU A 44 11.73 -6.16 -7.53
N GLY A 45 12.62 -5.39 -8.14
CA GLY A 45 12.84 -5.32 -9.59
C GLY A 45 11.64 -4.77 -10.35
N LEU A 46 10.98 -3.75 -9.79
CA LEU A 46 9.73 -3.19 -10.33
C LEU A 46 9.93 -1.79 -10.90
N VAL A 47 9.37 -1.56 -12.08
CA VAL A 47 9.26 -0.23 -12.70
C VAL A 47 7.88 0.35 -12.38
N PHE A 48 7.84 1.52 -11.74
CA PHE A 48 6.61 2.05 -11.10
C PHE A 48 5.41 2.16 -12.06
N HIS A 49 5.57 2.76 -13.24
CA HIS A 49 4.47 2.91 -14.19
C HIS A 49 3.89 1.56 -14.69
N GLU A 50 4.66 0.48 -14.63
CA GLU A 50 4.19 -0.87 -14.98
C GLU A 50 3.38 -1.53 -13.87
N VAL A 51 3.62 -1.12 -12.61
CA VAL A 51 2.97 -1.69 -11.42
C VAL A 51 1.46 -1.51 -11.48
N HIS A 52 1.00 -0.34 -11.94
CA HIS A 52 -0.42 -0.02 -12.01
C HIS A 52 -1.19 -0.90 -13.00
N LYS A 53 -0.53 -1.49 -14.00
CA LYS A 53 -1.15 -2.29 -15.07
C LYS A 53 -1.12 -3.79 -14.81
N ASN A 54 -0.54 -4.25 -13.70
CA ASN A 54 -0.35 -5.68 -13.43
C ASN A 54 -0.55 -6.02 -11.96
N ALA A 55 -1.55 -6.84 -11.66
CA ALA A 55 -1.94 -7.20 -10.29
C ALA A 55 -0.80 -7.86 -9.49
N ALA A 56 0.01 -8.72 -10.10
CA ALA A 56 1.12 -9.38 -9.40
C ALA A 56 2.24 -8.39 -9.07
N LYS A 57 2.57 -7.47 -9.99
CA LYS A 57 3.52 -6.38 -9.73
C LYS A 57 2.99 -5.44 -8.64
N MET A 58 1.69 -5.11 -8.66
CA MET A 58 1.04 -4.29 -7.64
C MET A 58 1.09 -4.93 -6.26
N ALA A 59 0.77 -6.21 -6.14
CA ALA A 59 0.88 -6.93 -4.87
C ALA A 59 2.32 -6.97 -4.34
N LYS A 60 3.30 -7.18 -5.23
CA LYS A 60 4.73 -7.19 -4.89
C LYS A 60 5.21 -5.82 -4.41
N ALA A 61 4.82 -4.75 -5.12
CA ALA A 61 5.09 -3.36 -4.70
C ALA A 61 4.45 -3.02 -3.37
N ALA A 62 3.17 -3.35 -3.16
CA ALA A 62 2.47 -3.07 -1.91
C ALA A 62 3.12 -3.78 -0.70
N ALA A 63 3.68 -4.98 -0.91
CA ALA A 63 4.40 -5.73 0.11
C ALA A 63 5.85 -5.26 0.33
N SER A 64 6.43 -4.48 -0.59
CA SER A 64 7.87 -4.15 -0.56
C SER A 64 8.24 -3.35 0.68
N THR A 65 7.36 -2.47 1.14
CA THR A 65 7.63 -1.64 2.33
C THR A 65 7.68 -2.46 3.61
N TYR A 66 6.79 -3.45 3.77
CA TYR A 66 6.89 -4.39 4.88
C TYR A 66 8.21 -5.18 4.84
N ARG A 67 8.62 -5.66 3.65
CA ARG A 67 9.90 -6.38 3.48
C ARG A 67 11.11 -5.50 3.78
N LEU A 68 11.02 -4.20 3.48
CA LEU A 68 12.10 -3.23 3.68
C LEU A 68 12.21 -2.77 5.14
N SER A 69 11.10 -2.49 5.81
CA SER A 69 11.09 -1.78 7.10
C SER A 69 10.39 -2.49 8.25
N GLY A 70 9.66 -3.58 7.96
CA GLY A 70 8.80 -4.25 8.93
C GLY A 70 7.49 -3.52 9.24
N LEU A 71 7.17 -2.39 8.57
CA LEU A 71 5.89 -1.69 8.75
C LEU A 71 4.73 -2.64 8.36
N PRO A 72 3.84 -3.03 9.28
CA PRO A 72 2.90 -4.13 9.09
C PRO A 72 1.63 -3.72 8.34
N SER A 73 1.79 -3.08 7.20
CA SER A 73 0.71 -2.70 6.29
C SER A 73 1.11 -2.87 4.83
N ALA A 74 0.10 -3.01 3.98
CA ALA A 74 0.19 -2.92 2.54
C ALA A 74 -1.10 -2.24 2.05
N THR A 75 -0.99 -1.27 1.14
CA THR A 75 -2.14 -0.52 0.61
C THR A 75 -2.22 -0.75 -0.89
N LEU A 76 -3.43 -0.97 -1.40
CA LEU A 76 -3.75 -1.11 -2.81
C LEU A 76 -5.16 -0.56 -3.11
N PRO A 77 -5.42 -0.04 -4.32
CA PRO A 77 -4.47 0.26 -5.39
C PRO A 77 -3.43 1.32 -4.98
N LEU A 78 -2.37 1.47 -5.80
CA LEU A 78 -1.28 2.41 -5.52
C LEU A 78 -1.58 3.85 -5.99
N ASP A 79 -2.82 4.13 -6.37
CA ASP A 79 -3.31 5.45 -6.77
C ASP A 79 -4.85 5.41 -6.92
N LEU A 80 -5.51 6.56 -7.03
CA LEU A 80 -6.97 6.73 -7.05
C LEU A 80 -7.56 6.87 -8.47
N TYR A 81 -6.90 6.32 -9.49
CA TYR A 81 -7.39 6.39 -10.88
C TYR A 81 -8.43 5.33 -11.24
N VAL A 82 -8.52 4.23 -10.47
CA VAL A 82 -9.28 3.02 -10.84
C VAL A 82 -10.76 3.32 -11.01
N GLU A 83 -11.32 4.16 -10.13
CA GLU A 83 -12.72 4.58 -10.20
C GLU A 83 -12.97 5.45 -11.44
N ALA A 84 -12.04 6.35 -11.78
CA ALA A 84 -12.15 7.18 -12.97
C ALA A 84 -12.10 6.32 -14.25
N GLU A 85 -11.17 5.37 -14.32
CA GLU A 85 -11.06 4.42 -15.44
C GLU A 85 -12.34 3.58 -15.58
N ALA A 86 -12.88 3.06 -14.48
CA ALA A 86 -14.12 2.29 -14.48
C ALA A 86 -15.34 3.12 -14.95
N LEU A 87 -15.31 4.44 -14.76
CA LEU A 87 -16.33 5.37 -15.24
C LEU A 87 -16.11 5.85 -16.69
N GLY A 88 -15.05 5.39 -17.36
CA GLY A 88 -14.78 5.65 -18.78
C GLY A 88 -13.69 6.69 -19.05
N ALA A 89 -13.00 7.20 -18.02
CA ALA A 89 -11.86 8.09 -18.24
C ALA A 89 -10.67 7.35 -18.88
N GLU A 90 -9.96 8.03 -19.76
CA GLU A 90 -8.69 7.55 -20.31
C GLU A 90 -7.56 7.90 -19.34
N ILE A 91 -6.74 6.91 -18.96
CA ILE A 91 -5.65 7.08 -18.01
C ILE A 91 -4.30 7.14 -18.72
N ASP A 92 -3.53 8.19 -18.46
CA ASP A 92 -2.11 8.28 -18.78
C ASP A 92 -1.27 7.66 -17.65
N PHE A 93 -0.76 6.45 -17.88
CA PHE A 93 0.10 5.75 -16.93
C PHE A 93 1.53 6.28 -16.86
N ARG A 94 1.87 7.36 -17.58
CA ARG A 94 3.19 8.01 -17.51
C ARG A 94 4.34 7.07 -17.90
N GLU A 95 4.17 6.36 -19.00
CA GLU A 95 5.17 5.40 -19.49
C GLU A 95 6.54 6.07 -19.71
N GLY A 96 7.60 5.45 -19.17
CA GLY A 96 8.96 5.99 -19.21
C GLY A 96 9.24 7.17 -18.26
N ALA A 97 8.24 7.71 -17.57
CA ALA A 97 8.46 8.73 -16.55
C ALA A 97 8.94 8.09 -15.23
N GLU A 98 9.93 8.73 -14.60
CA GLU A 98 10.43 8.27 -13.31
C GLU A 98 9.40 8.55 -12.21
N LEU A 99 9.02 7.49 -11.47
CA LEU A 99 8.20 7.53 -10.25
C LEU A 99 6.97 8.46 -10.32
N SER A 100 6.29 8.48 -11.46
CA SER A 100 5.11 9.31 -11.69
C SER A 100 3.82 8.52 -11.55
N PHE A 101 2.84 9.08 -10.83
CA PHE A 101 1.51 8.48 -10.67
C PHE A 101 0.68 8.60 -11.96
N PRO A 102 -0.26 7.67 -12.20
CA PRO A 102 -1.26 7.78 -13.25
C PRO A 102 -2.03 9.10 -13.20
N GLN A 103 -2.46 9.59 -14.37
CA GLN A 103 -3.28 10.79 -14.48
C GLN A 103 -4.45 10.58 -15.43
N VAL A 104 -5.57 11.23 -15.16
CA VAL A 104 -6.66 11.29 -16.14
C VAL A 104 -6.20 12.12 -17.34
N ARG A 105 -6.14 11.50 -18.51
CA ARG A 105 -5.87 12.16 -19.78
C ARG A 105 -7.13 12.82 -20.34
N LYS A 106 -8.26 12.13 -20.22
CA LYS A 106 -9.57 12.56 -20.73
C LYS A 106 -10.68 11.95 -19.87
N ALA A 107 -11.72 12.73 -19.57
CA ALA A 107 -12.94 12.31 -18.87
C ALA A 107 -14.16 12.42 -19.79
#